data_AF-A0A1A6Y6C0-F1
#
_entry.id   AF-A0A1A6Y6C0-F1
#
_cell.length_a   1.000
_cell.length_b   1.000
_cell.length_c   1.000
_cell.angle_alpha   90.00
_cell.angle_beta   90.00
_cell.angle_gamma   90.00
#
_symmetry.space_group_name_H-M   'P 1'
#
loop_
_entity.id
_entity.type
_entity.pdbx_description
1 polymer ?
#
loop_
_entity_poly.entity_id
_entity_poly.type
_entity_poly.pdbx_seq_one_letter_code
_entity_poly.pdbx_strand_id
1 'polypeptide(L)'
;MRHLNITYQGGLTHTSRSLRELMQIQVHNNGGVVAVAGKVDLSPSKLSEKLAGGDGGGRQRCLTIDEFERYVKETGDVTPIHYLIEKYLTCPQAQHAEAIAQFTNLAKAMAPLAQSLGIKWP
;
A
#
# COMPACT_ATOMS: atom_id res chain seq x y z
N MET A 1 24.08 9.61 16.18
CA MET A 1 22.88 9.58 15.32
C MET A 1 23.18 8.71 14.12
N ARG A 2 22.24 7.86 13.69
CA ARG A 2 22.41 6.97 12.53
C ARG A 2 21.43 7.42 11.45
N HIS A 3 21.92 7.74 10.26
CA HIS A 3 21.07 8.13 9.13
C HIS A 3 20.64 6.87 8.36
N LEU A 4 19.37 6.82 7.97
CA LEU A 4 18.79 5.75 7.18
C LEU A 4 18.32 6.35 5.85
N ASN A 5 18.76 5.79 4.72
CA ASN A 5 18.25 6.15 3.41
C ASN A 5 17.16 5.13 3.02
N ILE A 6 15.95 5.59 2.75
CA ILE A 6 14.81 4.73 2.43
C ILE A 6 14.39 5.00 0.99
N THR A 7 14.44 3.96 0.15
CA THR A 7 13.74 3.96 -1.14
C THR A 7 12.38 3.32 -0.91
N TYR A 8 11.31 4.12 -0.92
CA TYR A 8 9.95 3.62 -0.72
C TYR A 8 9.11 3.73 -1.99
N GLN A 9 8.12 2.85 -2.09
CA GLN A 9 7.13 2.86 -3.17
C GLN A 9 5.97 3.78 -2.77
N GLY A 10 5.74 4.84 -3.54
CA GLY A 10 4.59 5.73 -3.36
C GLY A 10 3.32 5.19 -4.01
N GLY A 11 2.20 5.83 -3.69
CA GLY A 11 0.87 5.59 -4.24
C GLY A 11 0.05 4.50 -3.54
N LEU A 12 0.54 3.96 -2.42
CA LEU A 12 -0.11 2.88 -1.69
C LEU A 12 -1.40 3.36 -1.00
N THR A 13 -1.44 4.63 -0.60
CA THR A 13 -2.64 5.25 -0.02
C THR A 13 -3.77 5.48 -1.02
N HIS A 14 -3.49 5.44 -2.33
CA HIS A 14 -4.54 5.54 -3.35
C HIS A 14 -5.26 4.20 -3.57
N THR A 15 -4.56 3.08 -3.40
CA THR A 15 -5.10 1.74 -3.65
C THR A 15 -5.80 1.15 -2.42
N SER A 16 -5.43 1.57 -1.21
CA SER A 16 -5.98 1.01 0.03
C SER A 16 -6.34 2.08 1.06
N ARG A 17 -7.56 2.00 1.60
CA ARG A 17 -8.09 2.96 2.58
C ARG A 17 -7.55 2.71 3.98
N SER A 18 -7.11 1.48 4.25
CA SER A 18 -6.51 1.08 5.52
C SER A 18 -5.31 0.16 5.34
N LEU A 19 -4.43 0.12 6.36
CA LEU A 19 -3.31 -0.82 6.40
C LEU A 19 -3.79 -2.28 6.28
N ARG A 20 -4.92 -2.61 6.91
CA ARG A 20 -5.51 -3.95 6.88
C ARG A 20 -5.91 -4.36 5.45
N GLU A 21 -6.52 -3.45 4.70
CA GLU A 21 -6.90 -3.69 3.30
C GLU A 21 -5.67 -3.89 2.42
N LEU A 22 -4.63 -3.07 2.61
CA LEU A 22 -3.36 -3.25 1.92
C LEU A 22 -2.73 -4.61 2.24
N MET A 23 -2.69 -4.99 3.52
CA MET A 23 -2.19 -6.30 3.93
C MET A 23 -2.99 -7.43 3.30
N GLN A 24 -4.31 -7.30 3.18
CA GLN A 24 -5.12 -8.31 2.49
C GLN A 24 -4.68 -8.49 1.04
N ILE A 25 -4.43 -7.40 0.31
CA ILE A 25 -3.90 -7.46 -1.06
C ILE A 25 -2.51 -8.12 -1.08
N GLN A 26 -1.61 -7.69 -0.19
CA GLN A 26 -0.25 -8.23 -0.17
C GLN A 26 -0.16 -9.69 0.24
N VAL A 27 -1.07 -10.17 1.10
CA VAL A 27 -1.17 -11.60 1.41
C VAL A 27 -1.50 -12.43 0.17
N HIS A 28 -2.34 -11.92 -0.73
CA HIS A 28 -2.61 -12.59 -1.99
C HIS A 28 -1.41 -12.55 -2.94
N ASN A 29 -0.70 -11.41 -3.00
CA ASN A 29 0.51 -11.27 -3.82
C ASN A 29 1.67 -12.14 -3.32
N ASN A 30 1.80 -12.35 -2.00
CA ASN A 30 2.89 -13.11 -1.37
C ASN A 30 2.63 -14.64 -1.34
N GLY A 31 2.00 -15.17 -2.38
CA GLY A 31 1.74 -16.60 -2.53
C GLY A 31 0.42 -17.10 -1.91
N GLY A 32 -0.46 -16.18 -1.50
CA GLY A 32 -1.79 -16.48 -1.03
C GLY A 32 -1.90 -16.74 0.47
N VAL A 33 -3.15 -16.73 0.97
CA VAL A 33 -3.49 -16.84 2.40
C VAL A 33 -2.88 -18.07 3.05
N VAL A 34 -2.86 -19.22 2.37
CA VAL A 34 -2.32 -20.47 2.92
C VAL A 34 -0.81 -20.38 3.14
N ALA A 35 -0.07 -19.90 2.14
CA ALA A 35 1.38 -19.78 2.23
C ALA A 35 1.81 -18.79 3.31
N VAL A 36 1.15 -17.63 3.37
CA VAL A 36 1.46 -16.61 4.38
C VAL A 36 1.08 -17.10 5.78
N ALA A 37 -0.09 -17.71 5.95
CA ALA A 37 -0.53 -18.20 7.26
C ALA A 37 0.48 -19.20 7.85
N GLY A 38 1.01 -20.11 7.02
CA GLY A 38 2.06 -21.04 7.43
C GLY A 38 3.34 -20.35 7.90
N LYS A 39 3.75 -19.24 7.26
CA LYS A 39 4.95 -18.47 7.66
C LYS A 39 4.77 -17.75 9.00
N VAL A 40 3.57 -17.22 9.26
CA VAL A 40 3.31 -16.41 10.47
C VAL A 40 2.75 -17.21 11.64
N ASP A 41 2.71 -18.55 11.53
CA ASP A 41 2.18 -19.47 12.54
C ASP A 41 0.70 -19.20 12.86
N LEU A 42 -0.11 -19.03 11.80
CA LEU A 42 -1.56 -18.91 11.87
C LEU A 42 -2.22 -19.96 10.99
N SER A 43 -3.45 -20.34 11.32
CA SER A 43 -4.26 -21.10 10.37
C SER A 43 -4.76 -20.17 9.24
N PRO A 44 -4.96 -20.68 8.01
CA PRO A 44 -5.46 -19.87 6.90
C PRO A 44 -6.79 -19.17 7.20
N SER A 45 -7.70 -19.86 7.90
CA SER A 45 -8.98 -19.30 8.35
C SER A 45 -8.78 -18.15 9.35
N LYS A 46 -7.92 -18.32 10.36
CA LYS A 46 -7.64 -17.28 11.36
C LYS A 46 -6.99 -16.05 10.75
N LEU A 47 -6.08 -16.23 9.79
CA LEU A 47 -5.48 -15.11 9.05
C LEU A 47 -6.55 -14.36 8.23
N SER A 48 -7.41 -15.09 7.53
CA SER A 48 -8.50 -14.51 6.74
C SER A 48 -9.46 -13.69 7.59
N GLU A 49 -9.93 -14.21 8.73
CA GLU A 49 -10.82 -13.49 9.66
C GLU A 49 -10.18 -12.19 10.18
N LYS A 50 -8.88 -12.24 10.54
CA LYS A 50 -8.13 -11.06 10.99
C LYS A 50 -7.98 -10.00 9.90
N LEU A 51 -7.75 -10.42 8.66
CA LEU A 51 -7.66 -9.51 7.50
C LEU A 51 -9.04 -8.96 7.12
N ALA A 52 -10.11 -9.73 7.26
CA ALA A 52 -11.47 -9.29 7.05
C ALA A 52 -11.96 -8.31 8.13
N GLY A 53 -11.35 -8.36 9.33
CA GLY A 53 -11.72 -7.52 10.47
C GLY A 53 -12.87 -8.09 11.31
N GLY A 54 -13.19 -9.37 11.13
CA GLY A 54 -14.31 -10.04 11.81
C GLY A 54 -14.32 -11.54 11.53
N ASP A 55 -14.87 -12.32 12.46
CA ASP A 55 -15.17 -13.73 12.23
C ASP A 55 -16.60 -13.95 11.72
N GLY A 56 -16.91 -15.20 11.31
CA GLY A 56 -18.26 -15.58 10.87
C GLY A 56 -19.35 -15.42 11.94
N GLY A 57 -18.97 -15.19 13.20
CA GLY A 57 -19.87 -14.93 14.33
C GLY A 57 -20.04 -13.45 14.68
N GLY A 58 -19.48 -12.53 13.89
CA GLY A 58 -19.60 -11.09 14.09
C GLY A 58 -18.69 -10.52 15.19
N ARG A 59 -17.75 -11.31 15.73
CA ARG A 59 -16.74 -10.78 16.66
C ARG A 59 -15.59 -10.19 15.87
N GLN A 60 -15.18 -8.99 16.26
CA GLN A 60 -14.05 -8.32 15.63
C GLN A 60 -12.75 -9.09 15.91
N ARG A 61 -12.09 -9.55 14.85
CA ARG A 61 -10.77 -10.17 14.89
C ARG A 61 -9.78 -9.21 14.25
N CYS A 62 -8.82 -8.76 15.02
CA CYS A 62 -7.76 -7.86 14.54
C CYS A 62 -6.42 -8.58 14.52
N LEU A 63 -5.55 -8.14 13.59
CA LEU A 63 -4.11 -8.37 13.67
C LEU A 63 -3.56 -7.60 14.88
N THR A 64 -2.78 -8.28 15.71
CA THR A 64 -1.99 -7.60 16.74
C THR A 64 -0.75 -6.97 16.13
N ILE A 65 -0.10 -6.06 16.86
CA ILE A 65 1.16 -5.46 16.42
C ILE A 65 2.25 -6.54 16.32
N ASP A 66 2.28 -7.50 17.24
CA ASP A 66 3.25 -8.61 17.21
C ASP A 66 3.07 -9.51 15.96
N GLU A 67 1.82 -9.78 15.57
CA GLU A 67 1.53 -10.54 14.35
C GLU A 67 1.90 -9.74 13.10
N PHE A 68 1.75 -8.41 13.14
CA PHE A 68 2.20 -7.52 12.08
C PHE A 68 3.72 -7.51 11.93
N GLU A 69 4.46 -7.37 13.03
CA GLU A 69 5.93 -7.42 13.01
C GLU A 69 6.43 -8.79 12.52
N ARG A 70 5.77 -9.87 12.97
CA ARG A 70 6.05 -11.22 12.47
C ARG A 70 5.78 -11.33 10.97
N TYR A 71 4.68 -10.78 10.48
CA TYR A 71 4.38 -10.76 9.04
C TYR A 71 5.52 -10.10 8.26
N VAL A 72 5.95 -8.90 8.65
CA VAL A 72 7.02 -8.17 7.94
C VAL A 72 8.31 -8.98 7.97
N LYS A 73 8.66 -9.54 9.14
CA LYS A 73 9.88 -10.34 9.31
C LYS A 73 9.90 -11.61 8.46
N GLU A 74 8.83 -12.39 8.49
CA GLU A 74 8.77 -13.73 7.87
C GLU A 74 8.45 -13.68 6.37
N THR A 75 7.75 -12.64 5.91
CA THR A 75 7.45 -12.46 4.48
C THR A 75 8.47 -11.58 3.76
N GLY A 76 9.19 -10.72 4.49
CA GLY A 76 10.07 -9.70 3.92
C GLY A 76 9.30 -8.53 3.28
N ASP A 77 7.97 -8.53 3.36
CA ASP A 77 7.14 -7.48 2.78
C ASP A 77 7.11 -6.23 3.66
N VAL A 78 7.83 -5.20 3.22
CA VAL A 78 7.90 -3.88 3.87
C VAL A 78 6.86 -2.90 3.31
N THR A 79 6.04 -3.30 2.33
CA THR A 79 4.98 -2.46 1.75
C THR A 79 4.02 -1.89 2.81
N PRO A 80 3.61 -2.64 3.85
CA PRO A 80 2.78 -2.09 4.92
C PRO A 80 3.45 -0.94 5.69
N ILE A 81 4.78 -0.97 5.84
CA ILE A 81 5.55 0.11 6.47
C ILE A 81 5.59 1.31 5.55
N HIS A 82 5.86 1.11 4.25
CA HIS A 82 5.83 2.18 3.25
C HIS A 82 4.48 2.89 3.21
N TYR A 83 3.38 2.15 3.35
CA TYR A 83 2.05 2.73 3.46
C TYR A 83 1.89 3.64 4.67
N LEU A 84 2.40 3.23 5.84
CA LEU A 84 2.31 4.06 7.04
C LEU A 84 3.16 5.32 6.93
N ILE A 85 4.35 5.21 6.31
CA ILE A 85 5.20 6.36 6.00
C ILE A 85 4.47 7.31 5.06
N GLU A 86 3.92 6.80 3.95
CA GLU A 86 3.17 7.61 3.00
C GLU A 86 1.97 8.28 3.66
N LYS A 87 1.21 7.54 4.46
CA LYS A 87 -0.03 8.03 5.09
C LYS A 87 0.19 9.09 6.15
N TYR A 88 1.27 9.00 6.93
CA TYR A 88 1.45 9.83 8.13
C TYR A 88 2.69 10.73 8.12
N LEU A 89 3.69 10.45 7.28
CA LEU A 89 4.95 11.19 7.25
C LEU A 89 5.15 12.02 5.98
N THR A 90 4.26 11.92 4.97
CA THR A 90 4.32 12.83 3.82
C THR A 90 3.79 14.21 4.18
N CYS A 91 4.57 15.25 3.85
CA CYS A 91 4.17 16.63 4.06
C CYS A 91 3.17 17.05 2.97
N PRO A 92 2.12 17.82 3.29
CA PRO A 92 1.15 18.32 2.31
C PRO A 92 1.80 19.07 1.14
N GLN A 93 2.89 19.79 1.41
CA GLN A 93 3.66 20.53 0.40
C GLN A 93 4.35 19.58 -0.60
N ALA A 94 4.83 18.43 -0.13
CA ALA A 94 5.45 17.41 -0.98
C ALA A 94 4.39 16.74 -1.88
N GLN A 95 3.21 16.42 -1.34
CA GLN A 95 2.10 15.87 -2.12
C GLN A 95 1.64 16.82 -3.23
N HIS A 96 1.54 18.13 -2.93
CA HIS A 96 1.16 19.14 -3.93
C HIS A 96 2.22 19.28 -5.04
N ALA A 97 3.51 19.24 -4.68
CA ALA A 97 4.59 19.29 -5.65
C ALA A 97 4.60 18.05 -6.57
N GLU A 98 4.37 16.85 -6.03
CA GLU A 98 4.21 15.64 -6.83
C GLU A 98 3.00 15.71 -7.77
N ALA A 99 1.85 16.21 -7.29
CA ALA A 99 0.67 16.38 -8.12
C ALA A 99 0.92 17.33 -9.29
N ILE A 100 1.62 18.45 -9.07
CA ILE A 100 2.04 19.36 -10.15
C ILE A 100 2.98 18.65 -11.12
N ALA A 101 3.96 17.89 -10.62
CA ALA A 101 4.90 17.17 -11.47
C ALA A 101 4.21 16.12 -12.36
N GLN A 102 3.29 15.34 -11.79
CA GLN A 102 2.47 14.37 -12.53
C GLN A 102 1.60 15.06 -13.58
N PHE A 103 0.91 16.15 -13.21
CA PHE A 103 0.11 16.94 -14.15
C PHE A 103 0.97 17.49 -15.30
N THR A 104 2.15 18.05 -14.98
CA THR A 104 3.07 18.60 -15.99
C THR A 104 3.55 17.52 -16.96
N ASN A 105 3.83 16.31 -16.47
CA ASN A 105 4.23 15.19 -17.31
C ASN A 105 3.10 14.72 -18.23
N LEU A 106 1.87 14.65 -17.71
CA LEU A 106 0.69 14.32 -18.51
C LEU A 106 0.41 15.40 -19.56
N ALA A 107 0.46 16.68 -19.19
CA ALA A 107 0.27 17.79 -20.11
C ALA A 107 1.29 17.76 -21.27
N LYS A 108 2.55 17.45 -20.98
CA LYS A 108 3.59 17.25 -22.01
C LYS A 108 3.27 16.09 -22.94
N ALA A 109 2.77 14.97 -22.41
CA ALA A 109 2.39 13.82 -23.21
C ALA A 109 1.13 14.08 -24.08
N MET A 110 0.22 14.93 -23.60
CA MET A 110 -1.02 15.26 -24.30
C MET A 110 -0.85 16.31 -25.40
N ALA A 111 0.12 17.23 -25.28
CA ALA A 111 0.39 18.27 -26.28
C ALA A 111 0.53 17.75 -27.73
N PRO A 112 1.36 16.73 -28.04
CA PRO A 112 1.46 16.21 -29.42
C PRO A 112 0.18 15.52 -29.90
N LEU A 113 -0.58 14.87 -29.00
CA LEU A 113 -1.86 14.25 -29.34
C LEU A 113 -2.92 15.30 -29.68
N ALA A 114 -3.02 16.37 -28.88
CA ALA A 114 -3.92 17.48 -29.15
C ALA A 114 -3.61 18.18 -30.49
N GLN A 115 -2.31 18.35 -30.81
CA GLN A 115 -1.89 18.88 -32.10
C GLN A 115 -2.31 17.98 -33.27
N SER A 116 -2.21 16.65 -33.12
CA SER A 116 -2.67 15.70 -34.14
C SER A 116 -4.19 15.71 -34.37
N LEU A 117 -4.96 16.11 -33.36
CA LEU A 117 -6.42 16.26 -33.42
C LEU A 117 -6.86 17.67 -33.90
N GLY A 118 -5.92 18.57 -34.16
CA GLY A 118 -6.22 19.97 -34.54
C GLY A 118 -6.79 20.82 -33.41
N ILE A 119 -6.68 20.36 -32.15
CA ILE A 119 -7.19 21.04 -30.97
C ILE A 119 -6.08 21.91 -30.37
N LYS A 120 -6.41 23.17 -30.04
CA LYS A 120 -5.46 24.10 -29.41
C LYS A 120 -5.30 23.74 -27.92
N TRP A 121 -4.19 23.10 -27.58
CA TRP A 121 -3.80 22.81 -26.20
C TRP A 121 -3.15 24.05 -25.56
N PRO A 122 -3.46 24.41 -24.30
CA PRO A 122 -2.83 25.53 -23.59
C PRO A 122 -1.36 25.26 -23.23
#